data_AF-A0A8S3WTF4-F1
#
_entry.id   AF-A0A8S3WTF4-F1
#
_cell.length_a   1.000
_cell.length_b   1.000
_cell.length_c   1.000
_cell.angle_alpha   90.00
_cell.angle_beta   90.00
_cell.angle_gamma   90.00
#
_symmetry.space_group_name_H-M   'P 1'
#
loop_
_entity.id
_entity.type
_entity.pdbx_description
1 polymer ?
#
loop_
_entity_poly.entity_id
_entity_poly.type
_entity_poly.pdbx_seq_one_letter_code
_entity_poly.pdbx_strand_id
1 'polypeptide(L)'
;MAVSRVRPKQGVPPYNAVFALELRRVVKTGQFVVLPVYVSSPGEAIQYLKIEGCGSELCDVDQFRKITAPYTLDVKEWRIKCNFDEYIEIDESII
;
A
#
# COMPACT_ATOMS: atom_id res chain seq x y z
N MET A 1 6.81 -4.74 1.37
CA MET A 1 5.93 -4.03 2.32
C MET A 1 4.96 -3.20 1.54
N ALA A 2 3.66 -3.40 1.75
CA ALA A 2 2.61 -2.55 1.23
C ALA A 2 1.94 -1.86 2.43
N VAL A 3 1.66 -0.57 2.29
CA VAL A 3 1.04 0.26 3.32
C VAL A 3 -0.20 0.89 2.71
N SER A 4 -1.32 0.83 3.42
CA SER A 4 -2.53 1.58 3.08
C SER A 4 -2.89 2.51 4.24
N ARG A 5 -3.10 3.79 3.94
CA ARG A 5 -3.64 4.77 4.90
C ARG A 5 -5.09 5.05 4.54
N VAL A 6 -6.01 4.62 5.38
CA VAL A 6 -7.44 4.95 5.22
C VAL A 6 -7.61 6.44 5.51
N ARG A 7 -8.09 7.20 4.51
CA ARG A 7 -8.54 8.59 4.72
C ARG A 7 -10.07 8.60 4.80
N PRO A 8 -10.68 9.37 5.70
CA PRO A 8 -12.13 9.49 5.75
C PRO A 8 -12.62 10.11 4.43
N LYS A 9 -13.62 9.45 3.80
CA LYS A 9 -14.26 9.78 2.50
C LYS A 9 -13.70 9.14 1.21
N GLN A 10 -13.18 7.91 1.25
CA GLN A 10 -13.08 7.11 0.02
C GLN A 10 -14.22 6.08 0.04
N GLY A 11 -15.15 6.17 -0.91
CA GLY A 11 -16.22 5.19 -1.06
C GLY A 11 -15.65 3.78 -1.31
N VAL A 12 -16.53 2.77 -1.33
CA VAL A 12 -16.11 1.40 -1.61
C VAL A 12 -15.57 1.32 -3.06
N PRO A 13 -14.39 0.71 -3.29
CA PRO A 13 -13.90 0.47 -4.65
C PRO A 13 -14.92 -0.35 -5.46
N PRO A 14 -15.16 -0.02 -6.73
CA PRO A 14 -16.03 -0.82 -7.60
C PRO A 14 -15.55 -2.27 -7.75
N TYR A 15 -16.46 -3.17 -8.12
CA TYR A 15 -16.07 -4.54 -8.48
C TYR A 15 -15.07 -4.55 -9.63
N ASN A 16 -14.05 -5.40 -9.50
CA ASN A 16 -12.92 -5.51 -10.43
C ASN A 16 -12.09 -4.22 -10.57
N ALA A 17 -12.18 -3.29 -9.63
CA ALA A 17 -11.21 -2.21 -9.52
C ALA A 17 -9.83 -2.79 -9.18
N VAL A 18 -8.79 -2.28 -9.82
CA VAL A 18 -7.41 -2.71 -9.62
C VAL A 18 -6.58 -1.52 -9.18
N PHE A 19 -5.85 -1.70 -8.09
CA PHE A 19 -4.77 -0.82 -7.68
C PHE A 19 -3.45 -1.58 -7.77
N ALA A 20 -2.47 -1.01 -8.44
CA ALA A 20 -1.14 -1.58 -8.60
C ALA A 20 -0.06 -0.56 -8.23
N LEU A 21 1.05 -1.06 -7.68
CA LEU A 21 2.28 -0.28 -7.50
C LEU A 21 3.32 -0.81 -8.45
N GLU A 22 3.66 -0.03 -9.47
CA GLU A 22 4.66 -0.39 -10.45
C GLU A 22 6.03 0.17 -10.05
N LEU A 23 7.04 -0.70 -10.04
CA LEU A 23 8.44 -0.29 -9.97
C LEU A 23 8.99 -0.19 -11.39
N ARG A 24 9.40 1.01 -11.80
CA ARG A 24 9.93 1.28 -13.14
C ARG A 24 11.38 1.76 -13.04
N ARG A 25 12.17 1.48 -14.08
CA ARG A 25 13.53 2.00 -14.23
C ARG A 25 13.56 3.04 -15.36
N VAL A 26 13.99 4.25 -15.05
CA VAL A 26 14.17 5.31 -16.05
C VAL A 26 15.37 4.94 -16.92
N VAL A 27 15.14 4.70 -18.22
CA VAL A 27 16.18 4.20 -19.14
C VAL A 27 17.40 5.12 -19.21
N LYS A 28 17.17 6.44 -19.25
CA LYS A 28 18.25 7.43 -19.40
C LYS A 28 19.14 7.57 -18.17
N THR A 29 18.56 7.53 -16.97
CA THR A 29 19.28 7.80 -15.71
C THR A 29 19.58 6.54 -14.91
N GLY A 30 18.92 5.42 -15.25
CA GLY A 30 18.97 4.18 -14.48
C GLY A 30 18.22 4.22 -13.16
N GLN A 31 17.61 5.35 -12.80
CA GLN A 31 16.91 5.57 -11.53
C GLN A 31 15.63 4.72 -11.43
N PHE A 32 15.37 4.19 -10.24
CA PHE A 32 14.13 3.47 -9.96
C PHE A 32 13.06 4.42 -9.42
N VAL A 33 11.86 4.31 -9.98
CA VAL A 33 10.69 5.11 -9.60
C VAL A 33 9.49 4.22 -9.35
N VAL A 34 8.60 4.67 -8.46
CA VAL A 34 7.34 4.03 -8.10
C VAL A 34 6.21 4.83 -8.74
N LEU A 35 5.32 4.12 -9.42
CA LEU A 35 4.11 4.68 -10.01
C LEU A 35 2.88 3.88 -9.54
N PRO A 36 2.00 4.49 -8.73
CA PRO A 36 0.71 3.89 -8.42
C PRO A 36 -0.25 4.03 -9.61
N VAL A 37 -0.92 2.94 -9.92
CA VAL A 37 -1.85 2.81 -11.04
C VAL A 37 -3.20 2.35 -10.50
N TYR A 38 -4.26 2.97 -10.98
CA TYR A 38 -5.63 2.60 -10.65
C TYR A 38 -6.49 2.45 -11.90
N VAL A 39 -7.31 1.41 -11.93
CA VAL A 39 -8.33 1.16 -12.95
C VAL A 39 -9.62 0.85 -12.22
N SER A 40 -10.69 1.59 -12.50
CA SER A 40 -11.96 1.45 -11.78
C SER A 40 -12.77 0.22 -12.19
N SER A 41 -12.65 -0.22 -13.45
CA SER A 41 -13.30 -1.43 -13.97
C SER A 41 -12.66 -1.86 -15.30
N PRO A 42 -12.90 -3.10 -15.77
CA PRO A 42 -12.38 -3.57 -17.05
C PRO A 42 -12.78 -2.64 -18.21
N GLY A 43 -11.82 -2.26 -19.06
CA GLY A 43 -12.02 -1.37 -20.19
C GLY A 43 -11.97 0.13 -19.87
N GLU A 44 -11.90 0.52 -18.60
CA GLU A 44 -11.75 1.92 -18.21
C GLU A 44 -10.32 2.43 -18.43
N ALA A 45 -10.20 3.76 -18.49
CA ALA A 45 -8.92 4.43 -18.62
C ALA A 45 -8.01 4.16 -17.41
N ILE A 46 -6.72 3.95 -17.69
CA ILE A 46 -5.68 3.80 -16.68
C ILE A 46 -5.44 5.16 -16.01
N GLN A 47 -5.54 5.19 -14.68
CA GLN A 47 -5.29 6.38 -13.87
C GLN A 47 -3.93 6.27 -13.20
N TYR A 48 -3.06 7.25 -13.47
CA TYR A 48 -1.78 7.41 -12.78
C TYR A 48 -1.96 8.30 -11.57
N LEU A 49 -1.74 7.74 -10.37
CA LEU A 49 -1.96 8.45 -9.12
C LEU A 49 -0.67 9.10 -8.63
N LYS A 50 -0.81 10.25 -7.95
CA LYS A 50 0.32 10.96 -7.34
C LYS A 50 0.53 10.48 -5.91
N ILE A 51 1.80 10.26 -5.55
CA ILE A 51 2.18 9.97 -4.17
C ILE A 51 2.33 11.30 -3.43
N GLU A 52 1.50 11.53 -2.42
CA GLU A 52 1.58 12.70 -1.56
C GLU A 52 2.96 12.80 -0.89
N GLY A 53 3.53 13.99 -0.87
CA GLY A 53 4.91 14.21 -0.38
C GLY A 53 5.99 13.86 -1.42
N CYS A 54 5.61 13.39 -2.61
CA CYS A 54 6.51 13.24 -3.74
C CYS A 54 6.39 14.45 -4.69
N GLY A 55 7.53 15.05 -5.05
CA GLY A 55 7.57 16.30 -5.81
C GLY A 55 7.29 16.15 -7.31
N SER A 56 7.02 14.94 -7.79
CA SER A 56 6.78 14.64 -9.21
C SER A 56 5.77 13.49 -9.38
N GLU A 57 5.28 13.28 -10.60
CA GLU A 57 4.37 12.17 -10.93
C GLU A 57 5.03 10.79 -10.83
N LEU A 58 6.36 10.74 -10.98
CA LEU A 58 7.16 9.54 -10.82
C LEU A 58 7.94 9.65 -9.51
N CYS A 59 7.56 8.86 -8.52
CA CYS A 59 8.18 8.99 -7.22
C CYS A 59 9.49 8.22 -7.16
N ASP A 60 10.60 8.86 -6.76
CA ASP A 60 11.85 8.15 -6.50
C ASP A 60 11.62 7.04 -5.46
N VAL A 61 12.22 5.86 -5.67
CA VAL A 61 11.97 4.69 -4.82
C VAL A 61 12.42 4.92 -3.36
N ASP A 62 13.50 5.64 -3.13
CA ASP A 62 14.00 5.91 -1.79
C ASP A 62 13.18 7.00 -1.11
N GLN A 63 12.72 8.01 -1.86
CA GLN A 63 11.74 8.97 -1.36
C GLN A 63 10.42 8.29 -0.99
N PHE A 64 9.90 7.39 -1.83
CA PHE A 64 8.69 6.61 -1.54
C PHE A 64 8.83 5.81 -0.24
N ARG A 65 9.97 5.13 -0.05
CA ARG A 65 10.27 4.41 1.20
C ARG A 65 10.26 5.33 2.42
N LYS A 66 10.86 6.53 2.33
CA LYS A 66 10.86 7.51 3.42
C LYS A 66 9.45 7.99 3.77
N ILE A 67 8.62 8.26 2.76
CA ILE A 67 7.23 8.72 2.97
C ILE A 67 6.37 7.62 3.60
N THR A 68 6.59 6.37 3.21
CA THR A 68 5.78 5.23 3.67
C THR A 68 6.27 4.62 4.98
N ALA A 69 7.53 4.83 5.36
CA ALA A 69 8.14 4.28 6.58
C ALA A 69 7.36 4.54 7.88
N PRO A 70 6.75 5.73 8.13
CA PRO A 70 5.97 5.96 9.35
C PRO A 70 4.71 5.09 9.48
N TYR A 71 4.27 4.50 8.37
CA TYR A 71 3.05 3.72 8.26
C TYR A 71 3.33 2.23 8.03
N THR A 72 4.58 1.85 7.76
CA THR A 72 4.99 0.44 7.76
C THR A 72 5.03 -0.05 9.19
N LEU A 73 4.39 -1.18 9.43
CA LEU A 73 4.41 -1.84 10.73
C LEU A 73 5.08 -3.20 10.56
N ASP A 74 6.11 -3.46 11.37
CA ASP A 74 6.72 -4.78 11.41
C ASP A 74 5.73 -5.80 12.00
N VAL A 75 5.81 -7.07 11.57
CA VAL A 75 4.88 -8.11 12.05
C VAL A 75 4.96 -8.29 13.57
N LYS A 76 6.16 -8.20 14.16
CA LYS A 76 6.34 -8.31 15.60
C LYS A 76 5.72 -7.11 16.32
N GLU A 77 5.95 -5.91 15.81
CA GLU A 77 5.33 -4.69 16.35
C GLU A 77 3.81 -4.73 16.23
N TRP A 78 3.28 -5.23 15.12
CA TRP A 78 1.85 -5.43 14.90
C TRP A 78 1.27 -6.41 15.92
N ARG A 79 1.89 -7.58 16.11
CA ARG A 79 1.44 -8.58 17.10
C ARG A 79 1.36 -7.98 18.50
N ILE A 80 2.42 -7.29 18.92
CA ILE A 80 2.48 -6.64 20.24
C ILE A 80 1.39 -5.56 20.36
N LYS A 81 1.26 -4.67 19.37
CA LYS A 81 0.28 -3.57 19.42
C LYS A 81 -1.16 -4.05 19.37
N CYS A 82 -1.42 -5.15 18.68
CA CYS A 82 -2.76 -5.72 18.53
C CYS A 82 -3.05 -6.83 19.56
N ASN A 83 -2.15 -7.08 20.51
CA ASN A 83 -2.27 -8.15 21.51
C ASN A 83 -2.57 -9.52 20.86
N PHE A 84 -1.93 -9.76 19.71
CA PHE A 84 -2.05 -10.98 18.93
C PHE A 84 -0.88 -11.89 19.29
N ASP A 85 -0.92 -12.43 20.51
CA ASP A 85 -0.04 -13.50 20.95
C ASP A 85 -0.69 -14.82 20.52
N GLU A 86 0.07 -15.71 19.88
CA GLU A 86 -0.40 -16.95 19.24
C GLU A 86 -0.87 -18.04 20.23
N TYR A 87 -1.78 -17.70 21.14
CA TYR A 87 -2.59 -18.67 21.88
C TYR A 87 -4.05 -18.20 21.84
N ILE A 88 -4.75 -18.55 20.77
CA ILE A 88 -6.19 -18.77 20.89
C ILE A 88 -6.30 -19.98 21.82
N GLU A 89 -6.46 -19.72 23.13
CA GLU A 89 -6.99 -20.74 24.03
C GLU A 89 -8.43 -20.98 23.58
N ILE A 90 -8.63 -22.06 22.80
CA ILE A 90 -9.97 -22.57 22.54
C ILE A 90 -10.46 -23.07 23.89
N ASP A 91 -11.48 -22.41 24.43
CA ASP A 91 -12.14 -22.87 25.64
C ASP A 91 -12.84 -24.20 25.34
N GLU A 92 -12.18 -25.31 25.68
CA GLU A 92 -12.73 -26.67 25.52
C GLU A 92 -13.90 -26.93 26.46
N SER A 93 -14.23 -26.03 27.41
CA SER A 93 -15.42 -26.18 28.27
C SER A 93 -16.75 -26.05 27.55
N ILE A 94 -16.72 -25.66 26.26
CA ILE A 94 -17.89 -25.50 25.40
C ILE A 94 -18.03 -26.64 24.36
N ILE A 95 -17.19 -27.69 24.46
CA ILE A 95 -17.27 -28.93 23.65
C ILE A 95 -17.86 -30.08 24.48
#